data_AF-A0A5B9MDE9-F1
#
_entry.id   AF-A0A5B9MDE9-F1
#
_cell.length_a   1.000
_cell.length_b   1.000
_cell.length_c   1.000
_cell.angle_alpha   90.00
_cell.angle_beta   90.00
_cell.angle_gamma   90.00
#
_symmetry.space_group_name_H-M   'P 1'
#
loop_
_entity.id
_entity.type
_entity.pdbx_description
1 polymer ?
#
loop_
_entity_poly.entity_id
_entity_poly.type
_entity_poly.pdbx_seq_one_letter_code
_entity_poly.pdbx_strand_id
1 'polypeptide(L)'
;MAADKFQQAWKSEASQLKVTIDTDLLSKQVQQSHDRFRSLIFWRDVREVGVSLVMIPVWIAMGIGLSLPWTWWLTVPALIWVAGFMLVDRKLHPQTPSDPGEPLLFYAKESLAQVEHQMGLLRNVFWWYLFPFTISLSAFFLHIAWNTSGTWWGCLLFVTPFSLFLYFSYRWIYRLNQTAVREQLQPRRDHLQRIVANLESNNDGDASEVDDLVELVSSLSQTDQTSGFDADAPSWSENWNRIVPSWWIAMMILAPTLAGGYCGYRYAFAQAGPVFFQSVVAAVIPFELMFFGRCYWVSRKYKGERENGTNATRLGAPAVFVLALLLIISALAVAAIIAFVSAI
;
A
#
# COMPACT_ATOMS: atom_id res chain seq x y z
N MET A 1 -60.09 18.40 -26.88
CA MET A 1 -58.87 18.87 -27.58
C MET A 1 -57.97 19.77 -26.72
N ALA A 2 -58.49 20.63 -25.82
CA ALA A 2 -57.63 21.46 -24.97
C ALA A 2 -56.86 20.66 -23.89
N ALA A 3 -57.49 19.61 -23.32
CA ALA A 3 -56.90 18.80 -22.24
C ALA A 3 -55.64 18.03 -22.67
N ASP A 4 -55.63 17.45 -23.87
CA ASP A 4 -54.47 16.71 -24.39
C ASP A 4 -53.23 17.60 -24.57
N LYS A 5 -53.45 18.88 -24.91
CA LYS A 5 -52.38 19.86 -25.11
C LYS A 5 -51.70 20.23 -23.78
N PHE A 6 -52.48 20.38 -22.71
CA PHE A 6 -51.95 20.59 -21.36
C PHE A 6 -51.27 19.33 -20.81
N GLN A 7 -51.81 18.15 -21.13
CA GLN A 7 -51.20 16.88 -20.71
C GLN A 7 -49.86 16.61 -21.41
N GLN A 8 -49.72 17.00 -22.68
CA GLN A 8 -48.45 16.94 -23.40
C GLN A 8 -47.43 17.96 -22.87
N ALA A 9 -47.85 19.20 -22.61
CA ALA A 9 -46.97 20.22 -22.04
C ALA A 9 -46.45 19.83 -20.65
N TRP A 10 -47.30 19.24 -19.83
CA TRP A 10 -46.92 18.80 -18.48
C TRP A 10 -45.99 17.58 -18.51
N LYS A 11 -46.18 16.66 -19.47
CA LYS A 11 -45.24 15.55 -19.71
C LYS A 11 -43.88 16.03 -20.21
N SER A 12 -43.84 17.01 -21.11
CA SER A 12 -42.58 17.57 -21.60
C SER A 12 -41.81 18.34 -20.52
N GLU A 13 -42.53 19.09 -19.69
CA GLU A 13 -41.93 19.84 -18.58
C GLU A 13 -41.42 18.89 -17.49
N ALA A 14 -42.19 17.84 -17.14
CA ALA A 14 -41.76 16.81 -16.21
C ALA A 14 -40.54 16.01 -16.73
N SER A 15 -40.49 15.68 -18.02
CA SER A 15 -39.31 15.01 -18.61
C SER A 15 -38.09 15.93 -18.62
N GLN A 16 -38.27 17.22 -18.92
CA GLN A 16 -37.17 18.18 -18.96
C GLN A 16 -36.63 18.47 -17.55
N LEU A 17 -37.51 18.62 -16.55
CA LEU A 17 -37.12 18.82 -15.15
C LEU A 17 -36.42 17.57 -14.58
N LYS A 18 -36.90 16.38 -14.92
CA LYS A 18 -36.26 15.11 -14.54
C LYS A 18 -34.85 15.00 -15.13
N VAL A 19 -34.69 15.28 -16.43
CA VAL A 19 -33.39 15.23 -17.12
C VAL A 19 -32.38 16.22 -16.52
N THR A 20 -32.78 17.45 -16.21
CA THR A 20 -31.87 18.44 -15.61
C THR A 20 -31.47 18.06 -14.18
N ILE A 21 -32.43 17.63 -13.35
CA ILE A 21 -32.16 17.22 -11.96
C ILE A 21 -31.24 15.99 -11.91
N ASP A 22 -31.49 15.00 -12.77
CA ASP A 22 -30.66 13.80 -12.84
C ASP A 22 -29.24 14.16 -13.30
N THR A 23 -29.07 15.04 -14.30
CA THR A 23 -27.74 15.44 -14.80
C THR A 23 -26.90 16.20 -13.76
N ASP A 24 -27.51 17.11 -12.99
CA ASP A 24 -26.83 17.85 -11.91
C ASP A 24 -26.47 16.94 -10.73
N LEU A 25 -27.33 15.97 -10.40
CA LEU A 25 -27.04 14.98 -9.36
C LEU A 25 -25.93 14.01 -9.80
N LEU A 26 -25.97 13.55 -11.06
CA LEU A 26 -24.97 12.66 -11.65
C LEU A 26 -23.60 13.31 -11.69
N SER A 27 -23.52 14.57 -12.15
CA SER A 27 -22.25 15.31 -12.18
C SER A 27 -21.66 15.51 -10.79
N LYS A 28 -22.50 15.87 -9.82
CA LYS A 28 -22.08 16.00 -8.41
C LYS A 28 -21.56 14.68 -7.84
N GLN A 29 -22.19 13.55 -8.18
CA GLN A 29 -21.82 12.24 -7.68
C GLN A 29 -20.51 11.73 -8.29
N VAL A 30 -20.30 11.94 -9.60
CA VAL A 30 -19.03 11.68 -10.28
C VAL A 30 -17.91 12.54 -9.69
N GLN A 31 -18.18 13.83 -9.46
CA GLN A 31 -17.24 14.76 -8.86
C GLN A 31 -16.84 14.34 -7.44
N GLN A 32 -17.81 13.95 -6.60
CA GLN A 32 -17.54 13.45 -5.24
C GLN A 32 -16.71 12.16 -5.24
N SER A 33 -17.00 11.21 -6.14
CA SER A 33 -16.21 9.99 -6.31
C SER A 33 -14.78 10.30 -6.75
N HIS A 34 -14.62 11.26 -7.66
CA HIS A 34 -13.32 11.71 -8.15
C HIS A 34 -12.51 12.37 -7.02
N ASP A 35 -13.10 13.31 -6.27
CA ASP A 35 -12.45 14.01 -5.16
C ASP A 35 -12.01 13.05 -4.04
N ARG A 36 -12.85 12.05 -3.75
CA ARG A 36 -12.52 11.01 -2.77
C ARG A 36 -11.32 10.18 -3.21
N PHE A 37 -11.29 9.74 -4.47
CA PHE A 37 -10.17 8.98 -5.03
C PHE A 37 -8.88 9.81 -5.04
N ARG A 38 -8.99 11.07 -5.44
CA ARG A 38 -7.88 12.04 -5.44
C ARG A 38 -7.29 12.24 -4.04
N SER A 39 -8.14 12.41 -3.04
CA SER A 39 -7.74 12.55 -1.64
C SER A 39 -7.01 11.29 -1.14
N LEU A 40 -7.50 10.10 -1.49
CA LEU A 40 -6.85 8.84 -1.12
C LEU A 40 -5.43 8.71 -1.70
N ILE A 41 -5.26 9.05 -2.98
CA ILE A 41 -3.95 9.06 -3.64
C ILE A 41 -3.04 10.10 -2.98
N PHE A 42 -3.55 11.30 -2.72
CA PHE A 42 -2.78 12.36 -2.07
C PHE A 42 -2.22 11.92 -0.72
N TRP A 43 -3.08 11.36 0.15
CA TRP A 43 -2.65 10.90 1.47
C TRP A 43 -1.65 9.75 1.40
N ARG A 44 -1.74 8.87 0.40
CA ARG A 44 -0.74 7.84 0.15
C ARG A 44 0.62 8.48 -0.18
N ASP A 45 0.68 9.35 -1.18
CA ASP A 45 1.92 9.96 -1.65
C ASP A 45 2.59 10.79 -0.54
N VAL A 46 1.81 11.58 0.19
CA VAL A 46 2.30 12.38 1.33
C VAL A 46 2.93 11.50 2.39
N ARG A 47 2.33 10.35 2.71
CA ARG A 47 2.87 9.42 3.69
C ARG A 47 4.15 8.74 3.19
N GLU A 48 4.19 8.31 1.94
CA GLU A 48 5.39 7.66 1.38
C GLU A 48 6.59 8.62 1.32
N VAL A 49 6.36 9.85 0.87
CA VAL A 49 7.37 10.93 0.86
C VAL A 49 7.75 11.31 2.28
N GLY A 50 6.76 11.48 3.18
CA GLY A 50 6.98 11.85 4.57
C GLY A 50 7.80 10.81 5.34
N VAL A 51 7.49 9.52 5.17
CA VAL A 51 8.27 8.42 5.74
C VAL A 51 9.70 8.44 5.21
N SER A 52 9.89 8.63 3.90
CA SER A 52 11.23 8.70 3.31
C SER A 52 12.05 9.86 3.89
N LEU A 53 11.42 11.03 4.04
CA LEU A 53 12.06 12.23 4.59
C LEU A 53 12.47 12.06 6.06
N VAL A 54 11.64 11.40 6.87
CA VAL A 54 11.95 11.09 8.28
C VAL A 54 12.98 9.97 8.41
N MET A 55 12.96 8.98 7.52
CA MET A 55 13.90 7.87 7.56
C MET A 55 15.34 8.29 7.23
N ILE A 56 15.54 9.30 6.36
CA ILE A 56 16.88 9.80 6.01
C ILE A 56 17.71 10.21 7.25
N PRO A 57 17.29 11.16 8.11
CA PRO A 57 18.06 11.55 9.27
C PRO A 57 18.23 10.41 10.28
N VAL A 58 17.23 9.53 10.43
CA VAL A 58 17.33 8.33 11.29
C VAL A 58 18.44 7.41 10.79
N TRP A 59 18.47 7.14 9.49
CA TRP A 59 19.50 6.29 8.87
C TRP A 59 20.89 6.89 9.00
N ILE A 60 21.00 8.21 8.87
CA ILE A 60 22.26 8.94 9.04
C ILE A 60 22.75 8.87 10.49
N ALA A 61 21.87 9.16 11.45
CA ALA A 61 22.20 9.11 12.87
C ALA A 61 22.63 7.70 13.29
N MET A 62 21.94 6.65 12.82
CA MET A 62 22.34 5.26 13.06
C MET A 62 23.69 4.92 12.41
N GLY A 63 23.91 5.37 11.16
CA GLY A 63 25.17 5.11 10.46
C GLY A 63 26.39 5.68 11.17
N ILE A 64 26.29 6.93 11.67
CA ILE A 64 27.35 7.57 12.46
C ILE A 64 27.45 6.89 13.84
N GLY A 65 26.33 6.79 14.57
CA GLY A 65 26.31 6.34 15.96
C GLY A 65 26.76 4.89 16.15
N LEU A 66 26.50 4.02 15.17
CA LEU A 66 26.90 2.61 15.19
C LEU A 66 28.15 2.33 14.36
N SER A 67 28.78 3.36 13.76
CA SER A 67 29.96 3.22 12.88
C SER A 67 29.77 2.16 11.79
N LEU A 68 28.63 2.22 11.09
CA LEU A 68 28.25 1.22 10.11
C LEU A 68 29.12 1.30 8.85
N PRO A 69 29.29 0.16 8.15
CA PRO A 69 30.05 0.12 6.92
C PRO A 69 29.48 1.06 5.88
N TRP A 70 30.32 1.47 4.94
CA TRP A 70 29.94 2.45 3.93
C TRP A 70 28.71 2.04 3.10
N THR A 71 28.46 0.74 2.95
CA THR A 71 27.32 0.16 2.23
C THR A 71 25.97 0.52 2.87
N TRP A 72 25.93 0.85 4.16
CA TRP A 72 24.74 1.36 4.85
C TRP A 72 24.23 2.68 4.24
N TRP A 73 25.16 3.54 3.81
CA TRP A 73 24.84 4.85 3.25
C TRP A 73 24.14 4.76 1.89
N LEU A 74 24.18 3.61 1.22
CA LEU A 74 23.46 3.38 -0.04
C LEU A 74 21.94 3.44 0.12
N THR A 75 21.40 3.33 1.34
CA THR A 75 19.95 3.44 1.55
C THR A 75 19.48 4.89 1.47
N VAL A 76 20.35 5.86 1.79
CA VAL A 76 20.04 7.29 1.71
C VAL A 76 19.69 7.72 0.27
N PRO A 77 20.51 7.45 -0.76
CA PRO A 77 20.14 7.76 -2.14
C PRO A 77 18.92 6.95 -2.60
N ALA A 78 18.67 5.74 -2.10
CA ALA A 78 17.44 5.00 -2.40
C ALA A 78 16.19 5.70 -1.84
N LEU A 79 16.25 6.22 -0.60
CA LEU A 79 15.17 7.01 0.01
C LEU A 79 14.94 8.32 -0.75
N ILE A 80 16.01 9.03 -1.11
CA ILE A 80 15.95 10.26 -1.92
C ILE A 80 15.36 9.95 -3.30
N TRP A 81 15.75 8.84 -3.93
CA TRP A 81 15.20 8.41 -5.21
C TRP A 81 13.69 8.21 -5.14
N VAL A 82 13.19 7.48 -4.14
CA VAL A 82 11.74 7.24 -3.99
C VAL A 82 10.97 8.54 -3.76
N ALA A 83 11.47 9.41 -2.87
CA ALA A 83 10.87 10.72 -2.63
C ALA A 83 10.90 11.60 -3.89
N GLY A 84 12.03 11.63 -4.60
CA GLY A 84 12.22 12.37 -5.83
C GLY A 84 11.33 11.86 -6.96
N PHE A 85 11.25 10.55 -7.14
CA PHE A 85 10.40 9.90 -8.13
C PHE A 85 8.94 10.30 -7.93
N MET A 86 8.43 10.24 -6.69
CA MET A 86 7.06 10.65 -6.35
C MET A 86 6.80 12.14 -6.60
N LEU A 87 7.76 13.01 -6.24
CA LEU A 87 7.63 14.45 -6.48
C LEU A 87 7.66 14.80 -7.97
N VAL A 88 8.51 14.12 -8.75
CA VAL A 88 8.59 14.29 -10.21
C VAL A 88 7.33 13.74 -10.88
N ASP A 89 6.88 12.55 -10.50
CA ASP A 89 5.65 11.95 -11.02
C ASP A 89 4.45 12.89 -10.83
N ARG A 90 4.35 13.48 -9.63
CA ARG A 90 3.30 14.44 -9.29
C ARG A 90 3.42 15.78 -10.01
N LYS A 91 4.64 16.21 -10.34
CA LYS A 91 4.88 17.42 -11.16
C LYS A 91 4.55 17.19 -12.63
N LEU A 92 4.81 15.98 -13.14
CA LEU A 92 4.52 15.60 -14.53
C LEU A 92 3.02 15.37 -14.75
N HIS A 93 2.30 14.90 -13.72
CA HIS A 93 0.85 14.68 -13.77
C HIS A 93 0.15 15.52 -12.70
N PRO A 94 0.16 16.86 -12.84
CA PRO A 94 -0.51 17.73 -11.89
C PRO A 94 -2.00 17.44 -11.91
N GLN A 95 -2.56 17.12 -10.74
CA GLN A 95 -4.00 17.02 -10.57
C GLN A 95 -4.55 18.45 -10.58
N THR A 96 -4.97 18.96 -11.74
CA THR A 96 -5.58 20.28 -11.83
C THR A 96 -6.94 20.22 -11.11
N PRO A 97 -7.26 21.15 -10.19
CA PRO A 97 -8.64 21.31 -9.73
C PRO A 97 -9.47 21.70 -10.94
N SER A 98 -10.44 20.87 -11.32
CA SER A 98 -11.39 21.24 -12.36
C SER A 98 -12.20 22.45 -11.91
N ASP A 99 -12.37 23.42 -12.80
CA ASP A 99 -13.15 24.61 -12.47
C ASP A 99 -14.65 24.27 -12.38
N PRO A 100 -15.39 24.92 -11.46
CA PRO A 100 -16.84 24.72 -11.35
C PRO A 100 -17.51 25.17 -12.65
N GLY A 101 -18.04 24.22 -13.43
CA GLY A 101 -18.71 24.48 -14.70
C GLY A 101 -18.15 23.74 -15.92
N GLU A 102 -17.08 22.95 -15.77
CA GLU A 102 -16.59 22.10 -16.87
C GLU A 102 -17.57 20.96 -17.21
N PRO A 103 -17.64 20.52 -18.47
CA PRO A 103 -18.55 19.46 -18.89
C PRO A 103 -18.17 18.11 -18.24
N LEU A 104 -19.17 17.29 -17.90
CA LEU A 104 -18.99 15.95 -17.30
C LEU A 104 -17.97 15.08 -18.04
N LEU A 105 -17.92 15.19 -19.37
CA LEU A 105 -16.98 14.49 -20.24
C LEU A 105 -15.51 14.83 -19.92
N PHE A 106 -15.21 16.07 -19.54
CA PHE A 106 -13.86 16.48 -19.13
C PHE A 106 -13.45 15.76 -17.84
N TYR A 107 -14.32 15.74 -16.83
CA TYR A 107 -14.09 15.03 -15.56
C TYR A 107 -13.87 13.52 -15.76
N ALA A 108 -14.67 12.90 -16.62
CA ALA A 108 -14.55 11.48 -16.91
C ALA A 108 -13.22 11.13 -17.59
N LYS A 109 -12.79 11.94 -18.56
CA LYS A 109 -11.50 11.78 -19.25
C LYS A 109 -10.30 11.99 -18.32
N GLU A 110 -10.34 13.04 -17.51
CA GLU A 110 -9.28 13.32 -16.54
C GLU A 110 -9.18 12.20 -15.49
N SER A 111 -10.32 11.74 -14.95
CA SER A 111 -10.33 10.61 -14.02
C SER A 111 -9.81 9.32 -14.66
N LEU A 112 -10.09 9.09 -15.93
CA LEU A 112 -9.59 7.92 -16.67
C LEU A 112 -8.08 7.97 -16.82
N ALA A 113 -7.52 9.11 -17.25
CA ALA A 113 -6.08 9.31 -17.37
C ALA A 113 -5.37 9.08 -16.03
N GLN A 114 -5.94 9.57 -14.93
CA GLN A 114 -5.42 9.36 -13.59
C GLN A 114 -5.44 7.88 -13.19
N VAL A 115 -6.52 7.15 -13.45
CA VAL A 115 -6.61 5.71 -13.15
C VAL A 115 -5.60 4.90 -13.96
N GLU A 116 -5.47 5.19 -15.26
CA GLU A 116 -4.50 4.52 -16.12
C GLU A 116 -3.05 4.77 -15.69
N HIS A 117 -2.74 6.01 -15.29
CA HIS A 117 -1.44 6.35 -14.70
C HIS A 117 -1.16 5.56 -13.42
N GLN A 118 -2.13 5.51 -12.49
CA GLN A 118 -1.99 4.75 -11.24
C GLN A 118 -1.83 3.24 -11.48
N MET A 119 -2.54 2.68 -12.46
CA MET A 119 -2.34 1.28 -12.88
C MET A 119 -0.91 1.06 -13.38
N GLY A 120 -0.37 1.99 -14.16
CA GLY A 120 1.01 1.96 -14.63
C GLY A 120 2.02 1.96 -13.47
N LEU A 121 1.83 2.85 -12.51
CA LEU A 121 2.70 3.00 -11.34
C LEU A 121 2.68 1.75 -10.44
N LEU A 122 1.50 1.18 -10.17
CA LEU A 122 1.36 -0.06 -9.38
C LEU A 122 1.89 -1.29 -10.11
N ARG A 123 1.73 -1.35 -11.44
CA ARG A 123 2.29 -2.45 -12.24
C ARG A 123 3.81 -2.44 -12.25
N ASN A 124 4.40 -1.25 -12.21
CA ASN A 124 5.85 -1.05 -12.20
C ASN A 124 6.43 -0.80 -10.80
N VAL A 125 5.69 -1.12 -9.72
CA VAL A 125 6.14 -0.94 -8.31
C VAL A 125 7.49 -1.57 -8.02
N PHE A 126 7.81 -2.67 -8.71
CA PHE A 126 9.12 -3.30 -8.58
C PHE A 126 10.26 -2.36 -8.96
N TRP A 127 10.12 -1.63 -10.06
CA TRP A 127 11.20 -0.85 -10.66
C TRP A 127 11.48 0.46 -9.94
N TRP A 128 10.44 1.21 -9.58
CA TRP A 128 10.63 2.53 -8.98
C TRP A 128 10.76 2.47 -7.45
N TYR A 129 10.18 1.46 -6.79
CA TYR A 129 10.15 1.35 -5.33
C TYR A 129 11.03 0.23 -4.78
N LEU A 130 10.77 -1.03 -5.15
CA LEU A 130 11.43 -2.18 -4.51
C LEU A 130 12.90 -2.30 -4.90
N PHE A 131 13.21 -2.13 -6.18
CA PHE A 131 14.54 -2.35 -6.74
C PHE A 131 15.64 -1.46 -6.12
N PRO A 132 15.47 -0.13 -5.96
CA PRO A 132 16.44 0.73 -5.28
C PRO A 132 16.78 0.25 -3.86
N PHE A 133 15.77 -0.13 -3.08
CA PHE A 133 15.98 -0.67 -1.73
C PHE A 133 16.64 -2.04 -1.75
N THR A 134 16.33 -2.88 -2.73
CA THR A 134 16.94 -4.21 -2.88
C THR A 134 18.45 -4.10 -3.03
N ILE A 135 18.90 -3.22 -3.93
CA ILE A 135 20.33 -3.04 -4.20
C ILE A 135 21.04 -2.57 -2.94
N SER A 136 20.50 -1.54 -2.29
CA SER A 136 21.10 -1.00 -1.07
C SER A 136 21.17 -2.05 0.05
N LEU A 137 20.07 -2.73 0.34
CA LEU A 137 20.02 -3.72 1.41
C LEU A 137 20.92 -4.92 1.09
N SER A 138 20.87 -5.43 -0.14
CA SER A 138 21.71 -6.57 -0.54
C SER A 138 23.20 -6.24 -0.44
N ALA A 139 23.61 -5.03 -0.84
CA ALA A 139 24.99 -4.58 -0.69
C ALA A 139 25.44 -4.52 0.78
N PHE A 140 24.57 -4.02 1.66
CA PHE A 140 24.83 -4.00 3.10
C PHE A 140 24.97 -5.41 3.68
N PHE A 141 23.98 -6.29 3.46
CA PHE A 141 23.98 -7.64 4.00
C PHE A 141 25.11 -8.51 3.43
N LEU A 142 25.43 -8.36 2.14
CA LEU A 142 26.55 -9.06 1.51
C LEU A 142 27.89 -8.63 2.12
N HIS A 143 28.08 -7.34 2.38
CA HIS A 143 29.29 -6.82 3.03
C HIS A 143 29.44 -7.37 4.45
N ILE A 144 28.36 -7.35 5.25
CA ILE A 144 28.37 -7.94 6.60
C ILE A 144 28.67 -9.45 6.53
N ALA A 145 27.98 -10.19 5.65
CA ALA A 145 28.17 -11.62 5.48
C ALA A 145 29.62 -11.98 5.14
N TRP A 146 30.23 -11.22 4.23
CA TRP A 146 31.63 -11.42 3.85
C TRP A 146 32.59 -11.19 5.02
N ASN A 147 32.44 -10.05 5.71
CA ASN A 147 33.33 -9.69 6.81
C ASN A 147 33.19 -10.63 8.03
N THR A 148 32.01 -11.19 8.27
CA THR A 148 31.77 -12.10 9.40
C THR A 148 32.19 -13.54 9.10
N SER A 149 31.93 -14.03 7.89
CA SER A 149 32.16 -15.44 7.57
C SER A 149 33.60 -15.78 7.17
N GLY A 150 34.32 -14.83 6.56
CA GLY A 150 35.65 -15.04 5.98
C GLY A 150 35.75 -16.15 4.92
N THR A 151 34.63 -16.81 4.59
CA THR A 151 34.55 -17.98 3.73
C THR A 151 33.32 -17.87 2.84
N TRP A 152 33.44 -18.36 1.60
CA TRP A 152 32.34 -18.33 0.65
C TRP A 152 31.09 -19.07 1.17
N TRP A 153 31.27 -20.22 1.82
CA TRP A 153 30.16 -21.01 2.36
C TRP A 153 29.45 -20.34 3.53
N GLY A 154 30.18 -19.72 4.45
CA GLY A 154 29.55 -18.97 5.55
C GLY A 154 28.80 -17.73 5.02
N CYS A 155 29.33 -17.07 3.99
CA CYS A 155 28.64 -15.96 3.32
C CYS A 155 27.31 -16.42 2.71
N LEU A 156 27.31 -17.55 1.98
CA LEU A 156 26.09 -18.13 1.40
C LEU A 156 25.05 -18.47 2.48
N LEU A 157 25.47 -19.09 3.59
CA LEU A 157 24.56 -19.43 4.69
C LEU A 157 23.91 -18.19 5.33
N PHE A 158 24.62 -17.06 5.37
CA PHE A 158 24.10 -15.81 5.93
C PHE A 158 23.17 -15.06 4.94
N VAL A 159 23.55 -14.99 3.66
CA VAL A 159 22.79 -14.24 2.65
C VAL A 159 21.52 -14.98 2.22
N THR A 160 21.55 -16.30 2.12
CA THR A 160 20.41 -17.13 1.64
C THR A 160 19.10 -16.88 2.39
N PRO A 161 19.03 -16.94 3.75
CA PRO A 161 17.78 -16.71 4.47
C PRO A 161 17.24 -15.30 4.26
N PHE A 162 18.12 -14.29 4.22
CA PHE A 162 17.74 -12.91 3.93
C PHE A 162 17.18 -12.76 2.51
N SER A 163 17.84 -13.34 1.51
CA SER A 163 17.36 -13.33 0.12
C SER A 163 16.01 -14.04 -0.04
N LEU A 164 15.81 -15.17 0.64
CA LEU A 164 14.51 -15.87 0.66
C LEU A 164 13.43 -14.99 1.30
N PHE A 165 13.72 -14.37 2.44
CA PHE A 165 12.80 -13.45 3.10
C PHE A 165 12.41 -12.27 2.21
N LEU A 166 13.37 -11.63 1.55
CA LEU A 166 13.10 -10.54 0.61
C LEU A 166 12.27 -11.03 -0.57
N TYR A 167 12.59 -12.19 -1.15
CA TYR A 167 11.84 -12.77 -2.26
C TYR A 167 10.36 -12.98 -1.90
N PHE A 168 10.08 -13.60 -0.74
CA PHE A 168 8.70 -13.82 -0.29
C PHE A 168 7.98 -12.51 0.00
N SER A 169 8.65 -11.56 0.67
CA SER A 169 8.09 -10.24 0.96
C SER A 169 7.73 -9.49 -0.32
N TYR A 170 8.60 -9.53 -1.33
CA TYR A 170 8.38 -8.85 -2.61
C TYR A 170 7.29 -9.53 -3.43
N ARG A 171 7.28 -10.85 -3.47
CA ARG A 171 6.20 -11.60 -4.10
C ARG A 171 4.86 -11.27 -3.47
N TRP A 172 4.81 -11.13 -2.15
CA TRP A 172 3.62 -10.72 -1.42
C TRP A 172 3.19 -9.29 -1.78
N ILE A 173 4.10 -8.31 -1.69
CA ILE A 173 3.84 -6.91 -2.05
C ILE A 173 3.36 -6.80 -3.49
N TYR A 174 4.01 -7.50 -4.42
CA TYR A 174 3.62 -7.51 -5.82
C TYR A 174 2.20 -8.08 -6.00
N ARG A 175 1.88 -9.20 -5.34
CA ARG A 175 0.52 -9.76 -5.38
C ARG A 175 -0.52 -8.78 -4.86
N LEU A 176 -0.27 -8.09 -3.75
CA LEU A 176 -1.19 -7.09 -3.21
C LEU A 176 -1.43 -5.94 -4.19
N ASN A 177 -0.37 -5.41 -4.81
CA ASN A 177 -0.49 -4.35 -5.80
C ASN A 177 -1.27 -4.82 -7.04
N GLN A 178 -1.01 -6.03 -7.54
CA GLN A 178 -1.72 -6.58 -8.69
C GLN A 178 -3.19 -6.92 -8.38
N THR A 179 -3.48 -7.38 -7.17
CA THR A 179 -4.86 -7.59 -6.72
C THR A 179 -5.62 -6.27 -6.70
N ALA A 180 -5.02 -5.20 -6.18
CA ALA A 180 -5.64 -3.86 -6.19
C ALA A 180 -5.91 -3.34 -7.61
N VAL A 181 -4.96 -3.55 -8.53
CA VAL A 181 -5.15 -3.20 -9.95
C VAL A 181 -6.36 -3.94 -10.53
N ARG A 182 -6.47 -5.25 -10.33
CA ARG A 182 -7.54 -6.07 -10.90
C ARG A 182 -8.90 -5.82 -10.27
N GLU A 183 -8.97 -5.64 -8.95
CA GLU A 183 -10.23 -5.60 -8.22
C GLU A 183 -10.82 -4.19 -8.12
N GLN A 184 -10.01 -3.13 -8.27
CA GLN A 184 -10.47 -1.76 -8.04
C GLN A 184 -10.22 -0.85 -9.24
N LEU A 185 -8.98 -0.79 -9.71
CA LEU A 185 -8.63 0.16 -10.76
C LEU A 185 -9.17 -0.26 -12.12
N GLN A 186 -9.15 -1.55 -12.42
CA GLN A 186 -9.60 -2.06 -13.71
C GLN A 186 -11.12 -1.92 -13.90
N PRO A 187 -12.00 -2.29 -12.96
CA PRO A 187 -13.43 -2.01 -13.08
C PRO A 187 -13.73 -0.51 -13.22
N ARG A 188 -13.04 0.33 -12.43
CA ARG A 188 -13.21 1.78 -12.48
C ARG A 188 -12.79 2.36 -13.84
N ARG A 189 -11.69 1.87 -14.41
CA ARG A 189 -11.24 2.23 -15.76
C ARG A 189 -12.30 1.86 -16.81
N ASP A 190 -12.79 0.63 -16.77
CA ASP A 190 -13.76 0.13 -17.75
C ASP A 190 -15.07 0.91 -17.66
N HIS A 191 -15.51 1.28 -16.45
CA HIS A 191 -16.70 2.10 -16.24
C HIS A 191 -16.51 3.54 -16.73
N LEU A 192 -15.36 4.17 -16.44
CA LEU A 192 -15.05 5.51 -16.93
C LEU A 192 -14.96 5.54 -18.46
N GLN A 193 -14.41 4.49 -19.07
CA GLN A 193 -14.38 4.34 -20.54
C GLN A 193 -15.79 4.30 -21.13
N ARG A 194 -16.72 3.56 -20.51
CA ARG A 194 -18.13 3.53 -20.94
C ARG A 194 -18.82 4.88 -20.79
N ILE A 195 -18.60 5.58 -19.68
CA ILE A 195 -19.12 6.94 -19.49
C ILE A 195 -18.60 7.87 -20.58
N VAL A 196 -17.29 7.86 -20.86
CA VAL A 196 -16.71 8.71 -21.91
C VAL A 196 -17.30 8.38 -23.27
N ALA A 197 -17.40 7.09 -23.62
CA ALA A 197 -17.97 6.66 -24.89
C ALA A 197 -19.44 7.08 -25.05
N ASN A 198 -20.26 6.91 -24.00
CA ASN A 198 -21.67 7.30 -24.02
C ASN A 198 -21.86 8.82 -24.04
N LEU A 199 -20.98 9.59 -23.39
CA LEU A 199 -21.05 11.06 -23.45
C LEU A 199 -20.58 11.60 -24.81
N GLU A 200 -19.69 10.88 -25.49
CA GLU A 200 -19.28 11.20 -26.85
C GLU A 200 -20.38 10.85 -27.87
N SER A 201 -21.15 9.78 -27.66
CA SER A 201 -22.29 9.40 -28.53
C SER A 201 -23.55 10.23 -28.28
N ASN A 202 -23.89 10.54 -27.03
CA ASN A 202 -25.11 11.29 -26.66
C ASN A 202 -25.16 12.72 -27.22
N ASN A 203 -24.02 13.26 -27.65
CA ASN A 203 -23.98 14.54 -28.35
C ASN A 203 -24.78 14.50 -29.69
N ASP A 204 -25.19 13.31 -30.16
CA ASP A 204 -26.01 13.07 -31.35
C ASP A 204 -27.53 12.88 -31.07
N GLY A 205 -28.00 13.02 -29.81
CA GLY A 205 -29.41 13.37 -29.51
C GLY A 205 -30.43 12.25 -29.27
N ASP A 206 -30.04 11.05 -28.81
CA ASP A 206 -30.99 9.99 -28.48
C ASP A 206 -31.34 9.93 -26.98
N ALA A 207 -32.64 9.96 -26.66
CA ALA A 207 -33.15 9.99 -25.28
C ALA A 207 -33.06 8.62 -24.57
N SER A 208 -32.86 7.52 -25.31
CA SER A 208 -32.72 6.18 -24.74
C SER A 208 -31.36 5.97 -24.05
N GLU A 209 -30.31 6.67 -24.49
CA GLU A 209 -28.96 6.55 -23.94
C GLU A 209 -28.77 7.27 -22.58
N VAL A 210 -29.68 8.18 -22.22
CA VAL A 210 -29.62 8.93 -20.95
C VAL A 210 -29.92 8.03 -19.76
N ASP A 211 -30.91 7.13 -19.86
CA ASP A 211 -31.25 6.19 -18.79
C ASP A 211 -30.08 5.19 -18.54
N ASP A 212 -29.40 4.73 -19.60
CA ASP A 212 -28.20 3.87 -19.49
C ASP A 212 -27.03 4.60 -18.82
N LEU A 213 -26.88 5.91 -19.08
CA LEU A 213 -25.86 6.76 -18.45
C LEU A 213 -26.14 6.94 -16.96
N VAL A 214 -27.41 7.14 -16.59
CA VAL A 214 -27.85 7.23 -15.20
C VAL A 214 -27.55 5.93 -14.46
N GLU A 215 -27.85 4.78 -15.06
CA GLU A 215 -27.52 3.47 -14.49
C GLU A 215 -26.00 3.26 -14.35
N LEU A 216 -25.21 3.63 -15.35
CA LEU A 216 -23.74 3.52 -15.32
C LEU A 216 -23.10 4.38 -14.23
N VAL A 217 -23.50 5.65 -14.10
CA VAL A 217 -22.98 6.54 -13.06
C VAL A 217 -23.45 6.10 -11.68
N SER A 218 -24.71 5.66 -11.57
CA SER A 218 -25.24 5.07 -10.34
C SER A 218 -24.43 3.84 -9.96
N SER A 219 -24.10 2.98 -10.93
CA SER A 219 -23.24 1.81 -10.73
C SER A 219 -21.82 2.20 -10.35
N LEU A 220 -21.27 3.32 -10.80
CA LEU A 220 -19.95 3.81 -10.39
C LEU A 220 -19.95 4.30 -8.95
N SER A 221 -20.98 5.03 -8.54
CA SER A 221 -21.14 5.40 -7.14
C SER A 221 -21.42 4.20 -6.26
N GLN A 222 -22.22 3.26 -6.75
CA GLN A 222 -22.55 2.05 -6.03
C GLN A 222 -21.33 1.13 -5.99
N THR A 223 -20.49 1.11 -7.02
CA THR A 223 -19.19 0.44 -7.01
C THR A 223 -18.27 1.12 -6.01
N ASP A 224 -18.21 2.45 -5.91
CA ASP A 224 -17.45 3.11 -4.83
C ASP A 224 -18.06 2.87 -3.41
N GLN A 225 -19.34 2.50 -3.32
CA GLN A 225 -20.01 2.08 -2.07
C GLN A 225 -19.96 0.56 -1.81
N THR A 226 -19.78 -0.29 -2.83
CA THR A 226 -19.78 -1.76 -2.72
C THR A 226 -18.37 -2.34 -2.84
N SER A 227 -17.47 -1.69 -3.57
CA SER A 227 -16.00 -1.88 -3.47
C SER A 227 -15.43 -1.36 -2.14
N GLY A 228 -16.30 -0.80 -1.29
CA GLY A 228 -16.23 -1.03 0.15
C GLY A 228 -17.50 -0.57 0.84
N PHE A 229 -18.29 -1.52 1.40
CA PHE A 229 -18.99 -1.41 2.69
C PHE A 229 -19.89 -2.63 2.97
N ASP A 230 -19.36 -3.85 2.92
CA ASP A 230 -19.67 -4.75 4.04
C ASP A 230 -18.87 -4.19 5.21
N ALA A 231 -19.52 -3.91 6.35
CA ALA A 231 -18.88 -3.32 7.54
C ALA A 231 -17.66 -4.13 8.05
N ASP A 232 -17.44 -5.33 7.53
CA ASP A 232 -16.40 -6.26 7.94
C ASP A 232 -15.29 -6.52 6.88
N ALA A 233 -15.38 -6.02 5.63
CA ALA A 233 -14.35 -6.25 4.60
C ALA A 233 -13.39 -5.05 4.49
N PRO A 234 -12.10 -5.17 4.85
CA PRO A 234 -11.18 -4.04 4.87
C PRO A 234 -10.91 -3.54 3.44
N SER A 235 -11.37 -2.32 3.15
CA SER A 235 -11.10 -1.63 1.89
C SER A 235 -9.59 -1.57 1.61
N TRP A 236 -9.16 -1.61 0.35
CA TRP A 236 -7.71 -1.62 0.05
C TRP A 236 -6.99 -0.42 0.62
N SER A 237 -7.59 0.77 0.68
CA SER A 237 -6.99 1.94 1.33
C SER A 237 -6.82 1.74 2.84
N GLU A 238 -7.73 1.00 3.47
CA GLU A 238 -7.65 0.58 4.87
C GLU A 238 -6.65 -0.55 5.08
N ASN A 239 -6.53 -1.49 4.14
CA ASN A 239 -5.47 -2.50 4.10
C ASN A 239 -4.11 -1.86 3.82
N TRP A 240 -4.01 -0.83 2.99
CA TRP A 240 -2.80 -0.05 2.76
C TRP A 240 -2.49 0.85 3.95
N ASN A 241 -3.49 1.40 4.65
CA ASN A 241 -3.32 2.04 5.96
C ASN A 241 -2.91 1.08 7.07
N ARG A 242 -3.11 -0.24 6.87
CA ARG A 242 -2.56 -1.29 7.74
C ARG A 242 -1.14 -1.71 7.33
N ILE A 243 -0.81 -1.67 6.04
CA ILE A 243 0.48 -2.11 5.51
C ILE A 243 1.53 -0.99 5.55
N VAL A 244 1.24 0.23 5.10
CA VAL A 244 2.04 1.38 5.54
C VAL A 244 1.55 1.68 6.94
N PRO A 245 2.43 1.59 7.95
CA PRO A 245 2.07 1.96 9.30
C PRO A 245 1.40 3.34 9.28
N SER A 246 0.25 3.50 9.93
CA SER A 246 -0.16 4.84 10.37
C SER A 246 1.03 5.45 11.13
N TRP A 247 1.21 6.77 11.13
CA TRP A 247 2.34 7.40 11.85
C TRP A 247 2.48 6.89 13.29
N TRP A 248 1.36 6.48 13.89
CA TRP A 248 1.31 5.79 15.17
C TRP A 248 1.91 4.37 15.15
N ILE A 249 1.58 3.52 14.16
CA ILE A 249 2.23 2.20 13.99
C ILE A 249 3.70 2.36 13.61
N ALA A 250 4.06 3.37 12.79
CA ALA A 250 5.45 3.66 12.44
C ALA A 250 6.22 4.00 13.72
N MET A 251 5.64 4.83 14.60
CA MET A 251 6.17 5.11 15.93
C MET A 251 6.21 3.88 16.84
N MET A 252 5.20 3.02 16.82
CA MET A 252 5.24 1.77 17.61
C MET A 252 6.32 0.79 17.13
N ILE A 253 6.74 0.86 15.87
CA ILE A 253 7.83 0.05 15.32
C ILE A 253 9.18 0.74 15.57
N LEU A 254 9.28 2.03 15.27
CA LEU A 254 10.50 2.81 15.40
C LEU A 254 10.89 3.00 16.87
N ALA A 255 9.95 3.28 17.78
CA ALA A 255 10.29 3.58 19.17
C ALA A 255 10.95 2.39 19.89
N PRO A 256 10.47 1.14 19.81
CA PRO A 256 11.17 -0.01 20.38
C PRO A 256 12.49 -0.33 19.68
N THR A 257 12.56 -0.12 18.35
CA THR A 257 13.80 -0.35 17.58
C THR A 257 14.88 0.66 17.98
N LEU A 258 14.51 1.94 18.12
CA LEU A 258 15.37 3.02 18.59
C LEU A 258 15.72 2.86 20.07
N ALA A 259 14.77 2.45 20.91
CA ALA A 259 15.01 2.16 22.32
C ALA A 259 15.95 0.96 22.49
N GLY A 260 15.75 -0.11 21.71
CA GLY A 260 16.61 -1.29 21.67
C GLY A 260 18.02 -0.97 21.19
N GLY A 261 18.14 -0.18 20.11
CA GLY A 261 19.43 0.33 19.62
C GLY A 261 20.13 1.25 20.63
N TYR A 262 19.38 2.15 21.28
CA TYR A 262 19.91 3.02 22.34
C TYR A 262 20.37 2.22 23.57
N CYS A 263 19.57 1.25 24.02
CA CYS A 263 19.94 0.36 25.12
C CYS A 263 21.14 -0.51 24.77
N GLY A 264 21.20 -1.07 23.56
CA GLY A 264 22.36 -1.85 23.08
C GLY A 264 23.64 -1.02 23.00
N TYR A 265 23.53 0.25 22.59
CA TYR A 265 24.65 1.20 22.61
C TYR A 265 25.08 1.56 24.04
N ARG A 266 24.12 1.86 24.93
CA ARG A 266 24.37 2.32 26.31
C ARG A 266 24.89 1.20 27.23
N TYR A 267 24.42 -0.02 27.04
CA TYR A 267 24.67 -1.18 27.90
C TYR A 267 25.42 -2.29 27.18
N ALA A 268 26.39 -1.92 26.33
CA ALA A 268 27.23 -2.88 25.61
C ALA A 268 27.90 -3.85 26.59
N PHE A 269 27.54 -5.13 26.53
CA PHE A 269 28.18 -6.17 27.34
C PHE A 269 29.51 -6.53 26.69
N ALA A 270 30.61 -6.28 27.39
CA ALA A 270 31.97 -6.56 26.91
C ALA A 270 32.21 -8.02 26.48
N GLN A 271 31.35 -8.95 26.91
CA GLN A 271 31.50 -10.39 26.65
C GLN A 271 30.58 -10.94 25.54
N ALA A 272 29.56 -10.21 25.08
CA ALA A 272 28.54 -10.76 24.17
C ALA A 272 28.75 -10.39 22.68
N GLY A 273 30.01 -10.27 22.23
CA GLY A 273 30.35 -9.97 20.84
C GLY A 273 30.21 -8.49 20.45
N PRO A 274 30.27 -8.16 19.14
CA PRO A 274 30.24 -6.78 18.66
C PRO A 274 28.96 -6.06 19.11
N VAL A 275 29.10 -4.84 19.63
CA VAL A 275 27.99 -3.99 20.12
C VAL A 275 26.85 -3.87 19.11
N PHE A 276 27.18 -3.89 17.82
CA PHE A 276 26.23 -3.92 16.71
C PHE A 276 25.30 -5.14 16.75
N PHE A 277 25.82 -6.33 17.01
CA PHE A 277 25.02 -7.56 17.04
C PHE A 277 24.02 -7.56 18.19
N GLN A 278 24.46 -7.14 19.39
CA GLN A 278 23.57 -7.01 20.56
C GLN A 278 22.46 -5.99 20.32
N SER A 279 22.78 -4.87 19.66
CA SER A 279 21.82 -3.81 19.36
C SER A 279 20.79 -4.25 18.31
N VAL A 280 21.23 -5.00 17.29
CA VAL A 280 20.34 -5.57 16.26
C VAL A 280 19.45 -6.64 16.85
N VAL A 281 19.98 -7.60 17.63
CA VAL A 281 19.17 -8.66 18.25
C VAL A 281 18.16 -8.08 19.24
N ALA A 282 18.58 -7.12 20.06
CA ALA A 282 17.69 -6.45 21.03
C ALA A 282 16.61 -5.59 20.37
N ALA A 283 16.83 -5.09 19.15
CA ALA A 283 15.85 -4.32 18.39
C ALA A 283 14.92 -5.20 17.54
N VAL A 284 15.45 -6.28 16.94
CA VAL A 284 14.72 -7.17 16.03
C VAL A 284 13.75 -8.08 16.78
N ILE A 285 14.13 -8.62 17.94
CA ILE A 285 13.26 -9.54 18.70
C ILE A 285 11.94 -8.86 19.14
N PRO A 286 11.96 -7.67 19.80
CA PRO A 286 10.73 -6.98 20.17
C PRO A 286 9.91 -6.55 18.95
N PHE A 287 10.58 -6.14 17.87
CA PHE A 287 9.94 -5.78 16.62
C PHE A 287 9.17 -6.97 16.03
N GLU A 288 9.81 -8.13 15.90
CA GLU A 288 9.17 -9.34 15.38
C GLU A 288 8.01 -9.78 16.28
N LEU A 289 8.19 -9.78 17.61
CA LEU A 289 7.12 -10.12 18.55
C LEU A 289 5.91 -9.17 18.46
N MET A 290 6.13 -7.86 18.34
CA MET A 290 5.04 -6.89 18.18
C MET A 290 4.37 -6.99 16.81
N PHE A 291 5.17 -7.08 15.75
CA PHE A 291 4.68 -7.15 14.37
C PHE A 291 3.84 -8.42 14.17
N PHE A 292 4.40 -9.58 14.50
CA PHE A 292 3.69 -10.86 14.35
C PHE A 292 2.59 -11.05 15.39
N GLY A 293 2.75 -10.57 16.62
CA GLY A 293 1.69 -10.57 17.63
C GLY A 293 0.46 -9.79 17.18
N ARG A 294 0.68 -8.65 16.50
CA ARG A 294 -0.39 -7.87 15.90
C ARG A 294 -0.98 -8.52 14.65
N CYS A 295 -0.16 -9.05 13.74
CA CYS A 295 -0.66 -9.83 12.59
C CYS A 295 -1.53 -11.01 13.05
N TYR A 296 -1.11 -11.72 14.09
CA TYR A 296 -1.85 -12.80 14.71
C TYR A 296 -3.17 -12.30 15.32
N TRP A 297 -3.13 -11.21 16.09
CA TRP A 297 -4.34 -10.64 16.70
C TRP A 297 -5.36 -10.15 15.67
N VAL A 298 -4.89 -9.46 14.61
CA VAL A 298 -5.73 -9.02 13.50
C VAL A 298 -6.33 -10.23 12.78
N SER A 299 -5.51 -11.24 12.45
CA SER A 299 -5.99 -12.48 11.82
C SER A 299 -7.02 -13.21 12.67
N ARG A 300 -6.84 -13.25 14.00
CA ARG A 300 -7.78 -13.86 14.93
C ARG A 300 -9.09 -13.09 15.00
N LYS A 301 -9.06 -11.76 15.01
CA LYS A 301 -10.26 -10.92 15.02
C LYS A 301 -11.12 -11.17 13.77
N TYR A 302 -10.49 -11.20 12.60
CA TYR A 302 -11.16 -11.54 11.34
C TYR A 302 -11.75 -12.95 11.30
N LYS A 303 -11.13 -13.89 12.02
CA LYS A 303 -11.64 -15.26 12.11
C LYS A 303 -12.85 -15.36 13.05
N GLY A 304 -12.87 -14.58 14.12
CA GLY A 304 -13.99 -14.52 15.07
C GLY A 304 -15.26 -13.91 14.46
N GLU A 305 -15.13 -12.90 13.61
CA GLU A 305 -16.26 -12.30 12.87
C GLU A 305 -16.82 -13.27 11.81
N ARG A 306 -15.96 -14.09 11.18
CA ARG A 306 -16.39 -15.12 10.21
C ARG A 306 -17.02 -16.37 10.83
N GLU A 307 -16.68 -16.72 12.08
CA GLU A 307 -17.23 -17.89 12.76
C GLU A 307 -18.68 -17.72 13.25
N ASN A 308 -19.22 -16.49 13.23
CA ASN A 308 -20.63 -16.23 13.54
C ASN A 308 -21.59 -16.55 12.38
N GLY A 309 -21.06 -16.87 11.18
CA GLY A 309 -21.81 -17.43 10.05
C GLY A 309 -21.40 -18.86 9.78
N THR A 310 -22.14 -19.82 10.36
CA THR A 310 -22.11 -21.28 10.15
C THR A 310 -21.11 -21.85 9.11
N ASN A 311 -19.97 -22.31 9.60
CA ASN A 311 -19.28 -23.59 9.30
C ASN A 311 -17.77 -23.43 9.51
N ALA A 312 -17.32 -23.81 10.72
CA ALA A 312 -15.92 -23.75 11.13
C ALA A 312 -15.04 -24.72 10.31
N THR A 313 -14.37 -24.20 9.29
CA THR A 313 -13.25 -24.92 8.66
C THR A 313 -11.95 -24.70 9.43
N ARG A 314 -11.26 -25.83 9.66
CA ARG A 314 -9.94 -26.03 10.29
C ARG A 314 -8.97 -24.87 10.11
N LEU A 315 -8.14 -24.64 11.15
CA LEU A 315 -6.92 -23.84 11.08
C LEU A 315 -6.20 -24.10 9.75
N GLY A 316 -6.11 -23.08 8.89
CA GLY A 316 -5.45 -23.23 7.60
C GLY A 316 -4.00 -23.65 7.81
N ALA A 317 -3.62 -24.81 7.25
CA ALA A 317 -2.25 -25.31 7.16
C ALA A 317 -1.16 -24.23 6.96
N PRO A 318 -1.36 -23.15 6.16
CA PRO A 318 -0.37 -22.08 6.04
C PRO A 318 -0.05 -21.32 7.34
N ALA A 319 -1.00 -21.11 8.25
CA ALA A 319 -0.74 -20.40 9.51
C ALA A 319 0.10 -21.24 10.49
N VAL A 320 -0.19 -22.55 10.52
CA VAL A 320 0.61 -23.53 11.29
C VAL A 320 2.02 -23.62 10.72
N PHE A 321 2.15 -23.58 9.39
CA PHE A 321 3.45 -23.59 8.72
C PHE A 321 4.29 -22.35 9.04
N VAL A 322 3.69 -21.16 9.04
CA VAL A 322 4.39 -19.90 9.39
C VAL A 322 4.83 -19.90 10.85
N LEU A 323 3.99 -20.35 11.77
CA LEU A 323 4.36 -20.47 13.20
C LEU A 323 5.46 -21.50 13.41
N ALA A 324 5.40 -22.66 12.73
CA ALA A 324 6.44 -23.67 12.80
C ALA A 324 7.78 -23.16 12.24
N LEU A 325 7.75 -22.44 11.11
CA LEU A 325 8.94 -21.84 10.51
C LEU A 325 9.58 -20.79 11.44
N LEU A 326 8.76 -19.96 12.09
CA LEU A 326 9.23 -18.96 13.08
C LEU A 326 9.88 -19.61 14.30
N LEU A 327 9.30 -20.70 14.79
CA LEU A 327 9.84 -21.46 15.92
C LEU A 327 11.18 -22.11 15.54
N ILE A 328 11.30 -22.64 14.31
CA ILE A 328 12.54 -23.20 13.78
C ILE A 328 13.62 -22.12 13.61
N ILE A 329 13.29 -20.97 13.02
CA ILE A 329 14.25 -19.88 12.83
C ILE A 329 14.72 -19.31 14.18
N SER A 330 13.79 -19.12 15.13
CA SER A 330 14.15 -18.68 16.49
C SER A 330 15.01 -19.71 17.21
N ALA A 331 14.69 -21.01 17.10
CA ALA A 331 15.49 -22.08 17.70
C ALA A 331 16.88 -22.18 17.06
N LEU A 332 17.01 -22.00 15.74
CA LEU A 332 18.29 -21.98 15.04
C LEU A 332 19.13 -20.76 15.43
N ALA A 333 18.50 -19.59 15.60
CA ALA A 333 19.19 -18.40 16.09
C ALA A 333 19.70 -18.60 17.52
N VAL A 334 18.90 -19.18 18.42
CA VAL A 334 19.31 -19.52 19.79
C VAL A 334 20.42 -20.58 19.80
N ALA A 335 20.31 -21.63 18.97
CA ALA A 335 21.33 -22.66 18.86
C ALA A 335 22.66 -22.09 18.33
N ALA A 336 22.61 -21.17 17.36
CA ALA A 336 23.80 -20.49 16.86
C ALA A 336 24.45 -19.60 17.95
N ILE A 337 23.64 -18.93 18.78
CA ILE A 337 24.12 -18.16 19.94
C ILE A 337 24.82 -19.09 20.94
N ILE A 338 24.20 -20.23 21.30
CA ILE A 338 24.79 -21.19 22.25
C ILE A 338 26.09 -21.76 21.68
N ALA A 339 26.11 -22.18 20.41
CA ALA A 339 27.30 -22.72 19.76
C ALA A 339 28.46 -21.70 19.71
N PHE A 340 28.16 -20.43 19.44
CA PHE A 340 29.14 -19.35 19.44
C PHE A 340 29.72 -19.08 20.84
N VAL A 341 28.87 -19.06 21.88
CA VAL A 341 29.30 -18.90 23.27
C VAL A 341 30.10 -20.10 23.78
N SER A 342 29.80 -21.31 23.29
CA SER A 342 30.51 -22.53 23.70
C SER A 342 31.90 -22.69 23.07
N ALA A 343 32.16 -21.96 21.97
CA ALA A 343 33.39 -22.04 21.20
C ALA A 343 34.46 -21.00 21.63
N ILE A 344 34.09 -20.07 22.51
CA ILE A 344 34.95 -19.09 23.19
C ILE A 344 35.25 -19.64 24.58
#